data_AF-A0A2V2AHY9-F1
#
_entry.id   AF-A0A2V2AHY9-F1
#
_cell.length_a   1.000
_cell.length_b   1.000
_cell.length_c   1.000
_cell.angle_alpha   90.00
_cell.angle_beta   90.00
_cell.angle_gamma   90.00
#
_symmetry.space_group_name_H-M   'P 1'
#
loop_
_entity.id
_entity.type
_entity.pdbx_description
1 polymer ?
#
loop_
_entity_poly.entity_id
_entity_poly.type
_entity_poly.pdbx_seq_one_letter_code
_entity_poly.pdbx_strand_id
1 'polypeptide(L)' 'MKRTVVLTGKAVVNFRKVIEDMDDDEVAELVASDDLRGAQIDDDDLLDIEWIHDEVDMKVTP' A
#
# COMPACT_ATOMS: atom_id res chain seq x y z
N MET A 1 9.54 32.68 -13.11
CA MET A 1 9.63 31.33 -13.72
C MET A 1 9.10 30.32 -12.73
N LYS A 2 8.18 29.44 -13.15
CA LYS A 2 7.72 28.30 -12.34
C LYS A 2 8.59 27.10 -12.70
N ARG A 3 8.88 26.22 -11.76
CA ARG A 3 9.62 24.97 -11.97
C ARG A 3 8.76 23.83 -11.49
N THR A 4 8.91 22.65 -12.08
CA THR A 4 8.27 21.43 -11.60
C THR A 4 9.26 20.63 -10.78
N VAL A 5 8.83 20.17 -9.60
CA VAL A 5 9.62 19.31 -8.70
C VAL A 5 8.94 17.95 -8.65
N VAL A 6 9.71 16.89 -8.90
CA VAL A 6 9.28 15.50 -8.73
C VAL A 6 10.05 14.92 -7.57
N LEU A 7 9.33 14.36 -6.59
CA LEU A 7 9.89 13.63 -5.46
C LEU A 7 9.59 12.14 -5.65
N THR A 8 10.58 11.28 -5.50
CA THR A 8 10.42 9.83 -5.61
C THR A 8 11.05 9.16 -4.40
N GLY A 9 10.27 8.36 -3.68
CA GLY A 9 10.74 7.64 -2.51
C GLY A 9 9.92 6.37 -2.29
N LYS A 10 10.34 5.55 -1.33
CA LYS A 10 9.61 4.35 -0.90
C LYS A 10 9.13 4.55 0.53
N ALA A 11 7.85 4.28 0.75
CA ALA A 11 7.26 4.24 2.08
C ALA A 11 6.88 2.79 2.42
N VAL A 12 7.06 2.44 3.69
CA VAL A 12 6.50 1.25 4.31
C VAL A 12 5.26 1.71 5.07
N VAL A 13 4.13 1.07 4.76
CA VAL A 13 2.84 1.32 5.39
C VAL A 13 2.40 0.04 6.10
N ASN A 14 1.83 0.19 7.29
CA ASN A 14 1.03 -0.87 7.87
C ASN A 14 -0.40 -0.73 7.36
N PHE A 15 -1.13 -1.83 7.25
CA PHE A 15 -2.54 -1.82 6.90
C PHE A 15 -3.30 -2.77 7.82
N ARG A 16 -4.60 -2.54 7.97
CA ARG A 16 -5.48 -3.47 8.68
C ARG A 16 -6.86 -3.46 8.02
N LYS A 17 -7.18 -4.56 7.36
CA LYS A 17 -8.53 -4.84 6.85
C LYS A 17 -9.28 -5.78 7.79
N VAL A 18 -10.55 -5.48 8.04
CA VAL A 18 -11.50 -6.40 8.69
C VAL A 18 -12.57 -6.72 7.66
N ILE A 19 -12.73 -8.00 7.35
CA ILE A 19 -13.79 -8.49 6.47
C ILE A 19 -14.74 -9.30 7.34
N GLU A 20 -16.01 -8.87 7.37
CA GLU A 20 -17.06 -9.51 8.16
C GLU A 20 -17.88 -10.45 7.26
N ASP A 21 -18.56 -11.42 7.88
CA ASP A 21 -19.49 -12.35 7.21
C ASP A 21 -18.92 -13.14 6.03
N MET A 22 -17.66 -13.59 6.12
CA MET A 22 -17.05 -14.48 5.12
C MET A 22 -17.44 -15.94 5.31
N ASP A 23 -17.66 -16.64 4.20
CA ASP A 23 -17.91 -18.08 4.21
C ASP A 23 -16.60 -18.89 4.39
N ASP A 24 -16.71 -20.10 4.95
CA ASP A 24 -15.54 -20.94 5.28
C ASP A 24 -14.70 -21.31 4.04
N ASP A 25 -15.34 -21.49 2.89
CA ASP A 25 -14.68 -21.76 1.61
C ASP A 25 -13.92 -20.53 1.09
N GLU A 26 -14.51 -19.34 1.19
CA GLU A 26 -13.82 -18.08 0.85
C GLU A 26 -12.60 -17.83 1.76
N VAL A 27 -12.73 -18.11 3.06
CA VAL A 27 -11.60 -18.03 4.01
C VAL A 27 -10.51 -19.02 3.62
N ALA A 28 -10.85 -20.25 3.25
CA ALA A 28 -9.88 -21.26 2.84
C ALA A 28 -9.12 -20.84 1.58
N GLU A 29 -9.80 -20.22 0.61
CA GLU A 29 -9.16 -19.67 -0.59
C GLU A 29 -8.20 -18.53 -0.28
N LEU A 30 -8.57 -17.60 0.62
CA LEU A 30 -7.69 -16.53 1.07
C LEU A 30 -6.45 -17.08 1.79
N VAL A 31 -6.60 -18.09 2.66
CA VAL A 31 -5.45 -18.70 3.35
C VAL A 31 -4.50 -19.39 2.36
N ALA A 32 -5.03 -19.94 1.27
CA ALA A 32 -4.25 -20.69 0.29
C ALA A 32 -3.51 -19.82 -0.75
N SER A 33 -3.83 -18.52 -0.87
CA SER A 33 -3.30 -17.66 -1.94
C SER A 33 -2.87 -16.27 -1.46
N ASP A 34 -1.57 -16.00 -1.56
CA ASP A 34 -0.97 -14.69 -1.27
C ASP A 34 -1.52 -13.60 -2.20
N ASP A 35 -1.72 -13.94 -3.48
CA ASP A 35 -2.23 -13.00 -4.48
C ASP A 35 -3.68 -12.59 -4.18
N LEU A 36 -4.53 -13.55 -3.79
CA LEU A 36 -5.93 -13.25 -3.44
C LEU A 36 -6.01 -12.39 -2.17
N ARG A 37 -5.14 -12.62 -1.19
CA ARG A 37 -5.03 -11.77 0.01
C ARG A 37 -4.58 -10.36 -0.34
N GLY A 38 -3.55 -10.23 -1.18
CA GLY A 38 -3.07 -8.94 -1.66
C GLY A 38 -4.15 -8.14 -2.40
N ALA A 39 -4.96 -8.82 -3.20
CA ALA A 39 -6.07 -8.21 -3.93
C ALA A 39 -7.21 -7.69 -3.04
N GLN A 40 -7.28 -8.11 -1.77
CA GLN A 40 -8.26 -7.57 -0.83
C GLN A 40 -7.88 -6.19 -0.30
N ILE A 41 -6.62 -5.77 -0.38
CA ILE A 41 -6.13 -4.54 0.23
C ILE A 41 -6.28 -3.39 -0.76
N ASP A 42 -6.93 -2.31 -0.33
CA ASP A 42 -7.05 -1.08 -1.09
C ASP A 42 -6.37 0.10 -0.39
N ASP A 43 -6.34 1.26 -1.06
CA ASP A 43 -5.68 2.46 -0.56
C ASP A 43 -6.30 2.98 0.75
N ASP A 44 -7.57 2.67 1.04
CA ASP A 44 -8.27 3.09 2.26
C ASP A 44 -7.91 2.18 3.46
N ASP A 45 -7.45 0.95 3.21
CA ASP A 45 -6.94 0.04 4.24
C ASP A 45 -5.52 0.41 4.71
N LEU A 46 -4.79 1.19 3.90
CA LEU A 46 -3.44 1.64 4.21
C LEU A 46 -3.51 2.63 5.38
N LEU A 47 -2.93 2.24 6.52
CA LEU A 47 -2.83 3.10 7.69
C LEU A 47 -1.68 4.10 7.50
N ASP A 48 -1.36 4.82 8.58
CA ASP A 48 -0.27 5.78 8.62
C ASP A 48 1.06 5.16 8.13
N ILE A 49 1.84 5.98 7.41
CA ILE A 49 3.19 5.64 6.99
C ILE A 49 4.03 5.37 8.23
N GLU A 50 4.47 4.12 8.39
CA GLU A 50 5.35 3.72 9.48
C GLU A 50 6.74 4.31 9.28
N TRP A 51 7.25 4.25 8.04
CA TRP A 51 8.55 4.80 7.69
C TRP A 51 8.66 5.11 6.20
N ILE A 52 9.33 6.23 5.87
CA ILE A 52 9.83 6.51 4.51
C ILE A 52 11.32 6.12 4.48
N HIS A 53 11.67 5.10 3.69
CA HIS A 53 13.05 4.61 3.63
C HIS A 53 13.99 5.66 3.00
N ASP A 54 15.24 5.63 3.49
CA ASP A 54 16.27 6.68 3.55
C ASP A 54 16.61 7.60 2.36
N GLU A 55 16.01 7.54 1.16
CA GLU A 55 16.36 8.49 0.09
C GLU A 55 15.15 8.85 -0.78
N VAL A 56 14.50 9.98 -0.44
CA VAL A 56 13.59 10.65 -1.37
C VAL A 56 14.45 11.38 -2.41
N ASP A 57 14.51 10.84 -3.62
CA ASP A 57 15.14 11.49 -4.77
C ASP A 57 14.32 12.71 -5.20
N MET A 58 15.01 13.78 -5.59
CA MET A 58 14.40 15.03 -6.03
C MET A 58 14.93 15.42 -7.40
N LYS A 59 14.01 15.55 -8.35
CA LYS A 59 14.31 16.06 -9.69
C LYS A 59 13.56 17.35 -9.95
N VAL A 60 14.26 18.38 -10.42
CA VAL A 60 13.66 19.66 -10.83
C VAL A 60 13.71 19.79 -12.34
N THR A 61 12.56 19.99 -12.97
CA THR A 61 12.45 20.29 -14.41
C THR A 61 12.09 21.76 -14.63
N PRO A 62 12.63 22.41 -15.68
CA PRO A 62 12.35 23.81 -16.02
C PRO A 62 10.87 24.13 -16.21
#